data_AF-A0A7Y7TIV0-F1
#
_entry.id   AF-A0A7Y7TIV0-F1
#
_cell.length_a   1.000
_cell.length_b   1.000
_cell.length_c   1.000
_cell.angle_alpha   90.00
_cell.angle_beta   90.00
_cell.angle_gamma   90.00
#
_symmetry.space_group_name_H-M   'P 1'
#
loop_
_entity.id
_entity.type
_entity.pdbx_description
1 polymer ?
#
loop_
_entity_poly.entity_id
_entity_poly.type
_entity_poly.pdbx_seq_one_letter_code
_entity_poly.pdbx_strand_id
1 'polypeptide(L)'
;MKKTAIYILRWVAVLPCAAIGTSIVYLIVNYSQLFYADENSKYAIYVIPVTASVASGVAVIYSGVWVAPSYKKQTALILLVITCLLMGYGIFVTLNESRNLDFARNIATVVGAIIGFLIPKEELDSV
;
A
#
# COMPACT_ATOMS: atom_id res chain seq x y z
N MET A 1 25.61 -20.26 -8.24
CA MET A 1 25.80 -18.80 -8.03
C MET A 1 24.80 -17.92 -8.77
N LYS A 2 24.55 -18.08 -10.09
CA LYS A 2 23.59 -17.25 -10.84
C LYS A 2 22.15 -17.26 -10.28
N LYS A 3 21.64 -18.43 -9.86
CA LYS A 3 20.29 -18.54 -9.26
C LYS A 3 20.18 -17.78 -7.93
N THR A 4 21.17 -17.92 -7.05
CA THR A 4 21.23 -17.25 -5.75
C THR A 4 21.29 -15.73 -5.90
N ALA A 5 22.06 -15.22 -6.87
CA ALA A 5 22.13 -13.78 -7.16
C ALA A 5 20.78 -13.23 -7.65
N ILE A 6 20.07 -13.96 -8.51
CA ILE A 6 18.73 -13.57 -8.98
C ILE A 6 17.72 -13.56 -7.81
N TYR A 7 17.82 -14.50 -6.87
CA TYR A 7 16.97 -14.51 -5.67
C TYR A 7 17.21 -13.29 -4.78
N ILE A 8 18.47 -12.93 -4.52
CA ILE A 8 18.81 -11.77 -3.70
C ILE A 8 18.36 -10.47 -4.39
N LEU A 9 18.58 -10.36 -5.71
CA LEU A 9 18.18 -9.19 -6.49
C LEU A 9 16.65 -8.98 -6.44
N ARG A 10 15.86 -10.06 -6.47
CA ARG A 10 14.40 -9.98 -6.31
C ARG A 10 14.00 -9.43 -4.95
N TRP A 11 14.62 -9.90 -3.86
CA TRP A 11 14.34 -9.37 -2.52
C TRP A 11 14.71 -7.89 -2.36
N VAL A 12 15.83 -7.47 -2.95
CA VAL A 12 16.22 -6.05 -2.97
C VAL A 12 15.25 -5.21 -3.81
N ALA A 13 14.70 -5.78 -4.88
CA ALA A 13 13.75 -5.09 -5.76
C ALA A 13 12.31 -5.01 -5.21
N VAL A 14 11.92 -5.87 -4.26
CA VAL A 14 10.56 -5.89 -3.68
C VAL A 14 10.20 -4.55 -3.04
N LEU A 15 11.07 -3.99 -2.20
CA LEU A 15 10.83 -2.71 -1.51
C LEU A 15 10.67 -1.51 -2.48
N PRO A 16 11.60 -1.27 -3.43
CA PRO A 16 11.45 -0.16 -4.37
C PRO A 16 10.25 -0.37 -5.32
N CYS A 17 9.96 -1.60 -5.77
CA CYS A 17 8.75 -1.85 -6.56
C CYS A 17 7.47 -1.59 -5.76
N ALA A 18 7.44 -1.97 -4.48
CA ALA A 18 6.31 -1.68 -3.61
C ALA A 18 6.10 -0.17 -3.45
N ALA A 19 7.18 0.58 -3.22
CA ALA A 19 7.14 2.04 -3.12
C ALA A 19 6.66 2.71 -4.43
N ILE A 20 7.14 2.24 -5.58
CA ILE A 20 6.69 2.72 -6.89
C ILE A 20 5.20 2.40 -7.11
N GLY A 21 4.77 1.19 -6.80
CA GLY A 21 3.37 0.76 -6.92
C GLY A 21 2.43 1.64 -6.12
N THR A 22 2.77 1.93 -4.87
CA THR A 22 2.02 2.89 -4.05
C THR A 22 1.97 4.29 -4.62
N SER A 23 3.11 4.78 -5.13
CA SER A 23 3.23 6.13 -5.65
C SER A 23 2.39 6.31 -6.91
N ILE A 24 2.39 5.30 -7.79
CA ILE A 24 1.56 5.28 -9.00
C ILE A 24 0.07 5.32 -8.64
N VAL A 25 -0.38 4.47 -7.72
CA VAL A 25 -1.80 4.45 -7.31
C VAL A 25 -2.20 5.77 -6.66
N TYR A 26 -1.33 6.33 -5.81
CA TYR A 26 -1.57 7.63 -5.20
C TYR A 26 -1.71 8.74 -6.25
N LEU A 27 -0.84 8.75 -7.26
CA LEU A 27 -0.90 9.73 -8.34
C LEU A 27 -2.15 9.56 -9.19
N ILE A 28 -2.51 8.32 -9.58
CA ILE A 28 -3.70 8.05 -10.38
C ILE A 28 -4.96 8.52 -9.65
N VAL A 29 -5.09 8.18 -8.37
CA VAL A 29 -6.29 8.54 -7.60
C VAL A 29 -6.34 10.04 -7.32
N ASN A 30 -5.21 10.72 -7.07
CA ASN A 30 -5.21 12.19 -6.97
C ASN A 30 -5.46 12.87 -8.32
N TYR A 31 -4.95 12.32 -9.42
CA TYR A 31 -5.22 12.86 -10.76
C TYR A 31 -6.71 12.75 -11.11
N SER A 32 -7.42 11.77 -10.55
CA SER A 32 -8.88 11.67 -10.68
C SER A 32 -9.63 12.88 -10.10
N GLN A 33 -9.03 13.64 -9.16
CA GLN A 33 -9.61 14.87 -8.61
C GLN A 33 -9.80 15.96 -9.68
N LEU A 34 -8.97 15.99 -10.73
CA LEU A 34 -9.08 16.96 -11.83
C LEU A 34 -10.36 16.81 -12.65
N PHE A 35 -11.02 15.66 -12.58
CA PHE A 35 -12.27 15.39 -13.28
C PHE A 35 -13.51 15.68 -12.43
N TYR A 36 -13.35 16.13 -11.19
CA TYR A 36 -14.46 16.56 -10.34
C TYR A 36 -14.72 18.06 -10.54
N ALA A 37 -15.97 18.40 -10.86
CA ALA A 37 -16.39 19.78 -11.15
C ALA A 37 -16.38 20.73 -9.93
N ASP A 38 -16.19 20.19 -8.72
CA ASP A 38 -16.16 20.98 -7.48
C ASP A 38 -14.99 20.53 -6.58
N GLU A 39 -13.87 21.25 -6.72
CA GLU A 39 -12.63 21.06 -5.96
C GLU A 39 -12.82 21.23 -4.44
N ASN A 40 -13.85 21.98 -4.02
CA ASN A 40 -14.16 22.22 -2.61
C ASN A 40 -15.22 21.28 -2.05
N SER A 41 -15.69 20.31 -2.83
CA SER A 41 -16.64 19.33 -2.31
C SER A 41 -16.01 18.50 -1.20
N LYS A 42 -16.78 18.24 -0.14
CA LYS A 42 -16.35 17.34 0.95
C LYS A 42 -15.94 15.96 0.43
N TYR A 43 -16.48 15.54 -0.72
CA TYR A 43 -16.08 14.32 -1.41
C TYR A 43 -14.62 14.38 -1.90
N ALA A 44 -14.21 15.47 -2.54
CA ALA A 44 -12.85 15.63 -3.04
C ALA A 44 -11.81 15.69 -1.90
N ILE A 45 -12.17 16.32 -0.78
CA ILE A 45 -11.26 16.56 0.34
C ILE A 45 -11.12 15.32 1.25
N TYR A 46 -12.18 14.55 1.48
CA TYR A 46 -12.16 13.45 2.45
C TYR A 46 -12.22 12.07 1.81
N VAL A 47 -13.09 11.85 0.81
CA VAL A 47 -13.34 10.50 0.28
C VAL A 47 -12.20 10.08 -0.63
N ILE A 48 -11.79 10.92 -1.58
CA ILE A 48 -10.75 10.58 -2.55
C ILE A 48 -9.39 10.29 -1.89
N PRO A 49 -8.91 11.08 -0.91
CA PRO A 49 -7.63 10.81 -0.28
C PRO A 49 -7.64 9.53 0.57
N VAL A 50 -8.79 9.19 1.17
CA VAL A 50 -8.96 7.96 1.96
C VAL A 50 -9.03 6.74 1.04
N THR A 51 -9.78 6.80 -0.06
CA THR A 51 -9.82 5.69 -1.04
C THR A 51 -8.47 5.49 -1.73
N ALA A 52 -7.75 6.58 -2.03
CA ALA A 52 -6.36 6.51 -2.51
C ALA A 52 -5.48 5.75 -1.52
N SER A 53 -5.58 6.05 -0.23
CA SER A 53 -4.83 5.38 0.82
C SER A 53 -5.14 3.89 0.91
N VAL A 54 -6.42 3.48 0.85
CA VAL A 54 -6.79 2.06 0.81
C VAL A 54 -6.16 1.37 -0.42
N ALA A 55 -6.34 1.96 -1.60
CA ALA A 55 -5.82 1.41 -2.85
C ALA A 55 -4.29 1.30 -2.84
N SER A 56 -3.60 2.31 -2.30
CA SER A 56 -2.16 2.32 -2.08
C SER A 56 -1.74 1.17 -1.16
N GLY A 57 -2.45 0.94 -0.05
CA GLY A 57 -2.19 -0.19 0.85
C GLY A 57 -2.25 -1.54 0.14
N VAL A 58 -3.30 -1.77 -0.68
CA VAL A 58 -3.43 -2.99 -1.49
C VAL A 58 -2.26 -3.12 -2.48
N ALA A 59 -1.91 -2.01 -3.13
CA ALA A 59 -0.88 -1.98 -4.16
C ALA A 59 0.53 -2.30 -3.63
N VAL A 60 0.90 -1.89 -2.40
CA VAL A 60 2.17 -2.28 -1.75
C VAL A 60 2.31 -3.79 -1.78
N ILE A 61 1.29 -4.50 -1.27
CA ILE A 61 1.36 -5.94 -1.07
C ILE A 61 1.34 -6.65 -2.42
N TYR A 62 0.42 -6.26 -3.31
CA TYR A 62 0.26 -6.90 -4.60
C TYR A 62 1.51 -6.77 -5.49
N SER A 63 2.08 -5.56 -5.58
CA SER A 63 3.29 -5.33 -6.38
C SER A 63 4.49 -6.08 -5.81
N GLY A 64 4.66 -6.13 -4.49
CA GLY A 64 5.74 -6.89 -3.86
C GLY A 64 5.65 -8.40 -4.07
N VAL A 65 4.43 -8.96 -3.95
CA VAL A 65 4.16 -10.38 -4.24
C VAL A 65 4.47 -10.72 -5.70
N TRP A 66 4.18 -9.81 -6.63
CA TRP A 66 4.43 -10.01 -8.05
C TRP A 66 5.94 -10.07 -8.39
N VAL A 67 6.77 -9.31 -7.67
CA VAL A 67 8.24 -9.32 -7.86
C VAL A 67 8.89 -10.61 -7.33
N ALA A 68 8.34 -11.19 -6.26
CA ALA A 68 8.85 -12.41 -5.63
C ALA A 68 7.81 -13.55 -5.59
N PRO A 69 7.43 -14.12 -6.75
CA PRO A 69 6.33 -15.09 -6.85
C PRO A 69 6.62 -16.43 -6.17
N SER A 70 7.89 -16.78 -5.92
CA SER A 70 8.26 -18.02 -5.22
C SER A 70 8.04 -17.96 -3.70
N TYR A 71 7.84 -16.77 -3.12
CA TYR A 71 7.71 -16.56 -1.67
C TYR A 71 6.51 -15.69 -1.32
N LYS A 72 5.43 -15.76 -2.12
CA LYS A 72 4.26 -14.86 -2.02
C LYS A 72 3.78 -14.64 -0.57
N LYS A 73 3.58 -15.72 0.22
CA LYS A 73 3.12 -15.62 1.63
C LYS A 73 4.12 -14.85 2.52
N GLN A 74 5.41 -15.16 2.40
CA GLN A 74 6.45 -14.52 3.21
C GLN A 74 6.63 -13.05 2.82
N THR A 75 6.65 -12.76 1.51
CA THR A 75 6.77 -11.39 0.99
C THR A 75 5.56 -10.54 1.38
N ALA A 76 4.34 -11.07 1.26
CA ALA A 76 3.13 -10.37 1.66
C ALA A 76 3.12 -10.06 3.17
N LEU A 77 3.53 -11.03 4.00
CA LEU A 77 3.60 -10.85 5.46
C LEU A 77 4.65 -9.80 5.84
N ILE A 78 5.85 -9.86 5.25
CA ILE A 78 6.92 -8.88 5.53
C ILE A 78 6.47 -7.47 5.14
N LEU A 79 5.87 -7.31 3.97
CA LEU A 79 5.37 -6.01 3.54
C LEU A 79 4.23 -5.52 4.43
N LEU A 80 3.31 -6.39 4.84
CA LEU A 80 2.26 -6.03 5.79
C LEU A 80 2.85 -5.51 7.11
N VAL A 81 3.83 -6.22 7.68
CA VAL A 81 4.50 -5.81 8.91
C VAL A 81 5.19 -4.45 8.74
N ILE A 82 5.91 -4.26 7.63
CA ILE A 82 6.58 -2.98 7.34
C ILE A 82 5.55 -1.85 7.19
N THR A 83 4.46 -2.07 6.45
CA THR A 83 3.39 -1.08 6.30
C THR A 83 2.75 -0.74 7.64
N CYS A 84 2.45 -1.73 8.49
CA CYS A 84 1.92 -1.51 9.82
C CYS A 84 2.87 -0.71 10.71
N LEU A 85 4.19 -0.97 10.64
CA LEU A 85 5.17 -0.20 11.41
C LEU A 85 5.25 1.25 10.94
N LEU A 86 5.35 1.49 9.62
CA LEU A 86 5.44 2.83 9.05
C LEU A 86 4.17 3.64 9.28
N MET A 87 3.00 3.05 9.00
CA MET A 87 1.71 3.71 9.20
C MET A 87 1.35 3.84 10.68
N GLY A 88 1.76 2.88 11.52
CA GLY A 88 1.59 2.96 12.97
C GLY A 88 2.39 4.12 13.58
N TYR A 89 3.62 4.33 13.14
CA TYR A 89 4.38 5.53 13.48
C TYR A 89 3.68 6.80 12.97
N GLY A 90 3.19 6.79 11.72
CA GLY A 90 2.43 7.89 11.16
C GLY A 90 1.18 8.24 11.97
N ILE A 91 0.43 7.23 12.44
CA ILE A 91 -0.74 7.40 13.31
C ILE A 91 -0.36 8.09 14.62
N PHE A 92 0.73 7.67 15.26
CA PHE A 92 1.20 8.27 16.50
C PHE A 92 1.52 9.76 16.32
N VAL A 93 2.21 10.12 15.23
CA VAL A 93 2.54 11.51 14.91
C VAL A 93 1.28 12.33 14.60
N THR A 94 0.38 11.82 13.75
CA THR A 94 -0.80 12.58 13.32
C THR A 94 -1.84 12.76 14.42
N LEU A 95 -1.91 11.83 15.39
CA LEU A 95 -2.69 11.99 16.61
C LEU A 95 -2.19 13.16 17.45
N ASN A 96 -0.87 13.32 17.60
CA ASN A 96 -0.29 14.39 18.40
C ASN A 96 -0.48 15.77 17.74
N GLU A 97 -0.50 15.83 16.41
CA GLU A 97 -0.68 17.07 15.64
C GLU A 97 -2.16 17.42 15.35
N SER A 98 -3.13 16.62 15.83
CA SER A 98 -4.57 16.79 15.53
C SER A 98 -4.90 16.79 14.02
N ARG A 99 -4.08 16.11 13.20
CA ARG A 99 -4.26 16.02 11.75
C ARG A 99 -5.22 14.87 11.40
N ASN A 100 -6.50 15.09 11.66
CA ASN A 100 -7.56 14.07 11.55
C ASN A 100 -7.63 13.39 10.18
N LEU A 101 -7.38 14.13 9.09
CA LEU A 101 -7.38 13.55 7.74
C LEU A 101 -6.19 12.60 7.53
N ASP A 102 -4.98 13.00 7.96
CA ASP A 102 -3.79 12.18 7.81
C ASP A 102 -3.83 10.94 8.72
N PHE A 103 -4.44 11.06 9.90
CA PHE A 103 -4.80 9.92 10.74
C PHE A 103 -5.72 8.94 10.02
N ALA A 104 -6.82 9.41 9.42
CA ALA A 104 -7.74 8.57 8.67
C ALA A 104 -7.05 7.88 7.48
N ARG A 105 -6.16 8.58 6.77
CA ARG A 105 -5.38 8.04 5.64
C ARG A 105 -4.40 6.95 6.08
N ASN A 106 -3.72 7.12 7.21
CA ASN A 106 -2.82 6.08 7.72
C ASN A 106 -3.59 4.81 8.11
N ILE A 107 -4.73 4.94 8.79
CA ILE A 107 -5.62 3.80 9.10
C ILE A 107 -6.11 3.14 7.81
N ALA A 108 -6.61 3.93 6.86
CA ALA A 108 -7.09 3.43 5.58
C ALA A 108 -6.01 2.65 4.82
N THR A 109 -4.75 3.10 4.88
CA THR A 109 -3.61 2.41 4.27
C THR A 109 -3.34 1.06 4.93
N VAL A 110 -3.43 0.98 6.27
CA VAL A 110 -3.32 -0.29 7.00
C VAL A 110 -4.44 -1.25 6.61
N VAL A 111 -5.69 -0.76 6.56
CA VAL A 111 -6.85 -1.56 6.14
C VAL A 111 -6.66 -2.08 4.70
N GLY A 112 -6.20 -1.21 3.80
CA GLY A 112 -5.86 -1.59 2.43
C GLY A 112 -4.77 -2.65 2.35
N ALA A 113 -3.71 -2.54 3.17
CA ALA A 113 -2.64 -3.53 3.23
C ALA A 113 -3.14 -4.89 3.76
N ILE A 114 -4.04 -4.90 4.74
CA ILE A 114 -4.68 -6.14 5.24
C ILE A 114 -5.50 -6.79 4.12
N ILE A 115 -6.34 -6.02 3.40
CA ILE A 115 -7.09 -6.54 2.25
C ILE A 115 -6.14 -7.08 1.19
N GLY A 116 -5.07 -6.33 0.87
CA GLY A 116 -4.04 -6.73 -0.08
C GLY A 116 -3.26 -7.98 0.34
N PHE A 117 -3.20 -8.30 1.63
CA PHE A 117 -2.62 -9.54 2.13
C PHE A 117 -3.59 -10.73 2.02
N LEU A 118 -4.90 -10.50 2.17
CA LEU A 118 -5.92 -11.55 2.06
C LEU A 118 -6.10 -12.04 0.62
N ILE A 119 -6.00 -11.16 -0.39
CA ILE A 119 -6.18 -11.54 -1.81
C ILE A 119 -5.16 -12.60 -2.26
N PRO A 120 -3.84 -12.43 -2.08
CA PRO A 120 -2.86 -13.47 -2.41
C PRO A 120 -3.00 -14.71 -1.54
N LYS A 121 -3.50 -14.59 -0.31
CA LYS A 121 -3.69 -15.73 0.60
C LYS A 121 -4.71 -16.71 0.03
N GLU A 122 -5.82 -16.23 -0.51
CA GLU A 122 -6.83 -17.06 -1.17
C GLU A 122 -6.26 -17.79 -2.40
N GLU A 123 -5.51 -17.08 -3.27
CA GLU A 123 -4.85 -17.69 -4.42
C GLU A 123 -3.78 -18.74 -4.05
N LEU A 124 -3.16 -18.59 -2.87
CA LEU A 124 -2.12 -19.49 -2.37
C LEU A 124 -2.65 -20.70 -1.62
N ASP A 125 -3.88 -20.64 -1.12
CA ASP A 125 -4.54 -21.77 -0.42
C ASP A 125 -5.35 -22.65 -1.41
N SER A 126 -5.59 -22.17 -2.64
CA SER A 126 -6.30 -22.90 -3.71
C SER A 126 -5.42 -23.78 -4.62
N VAL A 127 -4.10 -23.85 -4.36
CA VAL A 127 -3.11 -24.66 -5.12
C VAL A 127 -2.55 -25.74 -4.21
#